data_AF-A0A3S1CSP7-F1
#
_entry.id   AF-A0A3S1CSP7-F1
#
_cell.length_a   1.000
_cell.length_b   1.000
_cell.length_c   1.000
_cell.angle_alpha   90.00
_cell.angle_beta   90.00
_cell.angle_gamma   90.00
#
_symmetry.space_group_name_H-M   'P 1'
#
loop_
_entity.id
_entity.type
_entity.pdbx_description
1 polymer ?
#
loop_
_entity_poly.entity_id
_entity_poly.type
_entity_poly.pdbx_seq_one_letter_code
_entity_poly.pdbx_strand_id
1 'polypeptide(L)'
;MFLLFSGLAYGQTLSLKPFKDDLFAYPATLSSQDNGAYTVIDYREMRDINARDEVPERRAQAQYVETGVRKVQQDLSLKSGAGNIRHVAVGRTQGAGIIVLYLHGQGGSRKQGVDDFTFGGNFNRIKNLMASNGGLYLSPDFSDFGDTGAAQIAALIGHYAERSPDAKIFVACGSMGGALCWKLAARK
;
A
#
# COMPACT_ATOMS: atom_id res chain seq x y z
N MET A 1 -32.40 -36.09 14.95
CA MET A 1 -31.22 -36.17 14.06
C MET A 1 -30.95 -34.78 13.52
N PHE A 2 -30.04 -34.02 14.13
CA PHE A 2 -29.68 -32.68 13.67
C PHE A 2 -28.60 -32.80 12.59
N LEU A 3 -28.93 -32.44 11.36
CA LEU A 3 -27.99 -32.37 10.24
C LEU A 3 -27.27 -31.01 10.31
N LEU A 4 -26.00 -31.03 10.72
CA LEU A 4 -25.09 -29.90 10.60
C LEU A 4 -24.65 -29.79 9.13
N PHE A 5 -25.14 -28.76 8.43
CA PHE A 5 -24.59 -28.36 7.14
C PHE A 5 -23.26 -27.63 7.38
N SER A 6 -22.15 -28.36 7.22
CA SER A 6 -20.82 -27.75 7.08
C SER A 6 -20.76 -27.03 5.74
N GLY A 7 -21.08 -25.75 5.72
CA GLY A 7 -20.81 -24.89 4.58
C GLY A 7 -19.30 -24.77 4.39
N LEU A 8 -18.78 -25.35 3.31
CA LEU A 8 -17.43 -25.06 2.83
C LEU A 8 -17.41 -23.59 2.42
N ALA A 9 -16.88 -22.73 3.28
CA ALA A 9 -16.54 -21.36 2.93
C ALA A 9 -15.41 -21.42 1.90
N TYR A 10 -15.76 -21.38 0.61
CA TYR A 10 -14.79 -21.04 -0.43
C TYR A 10 -14.27 -19.65 -0.10
N GLY A 11 -13.04 -19.58 0.41
CA GLY A 11 -12.34 -18.31 0.54
C GLY A 11 -12.27 -17.68 -0.84
N GLN A 12 -13.04 -16.61 -1.07
CA GLN A 12 -12.93 -15.83 -2.29
C GLN A 12 -11.50 -15.27 -2.33
N THR A 13 -10.68 -15.80 -3.24
CA THR A 13 -9.38 -15.21 -3.54
C THR A 13 -9.62 -13.78 -3.96
N LEU A 14 -9.12 -12.81 -3.20
CA LEU A 14 -9.16 -11.42 -3.60
C LEU A 14 -8.32 -11.27 -4.87
N SER A 15 -9.01 -11.09 -6.00
CA SER A 15 -8.38 -10.84 -7.30
C SER A 15 -8.68 -9.41 -7.71
N LEU A 16 -7.63 -8.68 -8.08
CA LEU A 16 -7.74 -7.31 -8.56
C LEU A 16 -7.82 -7.30 -10.08
N LYS A 17 -8.64 -6.40 -10.64
CA LYS A 17 -8.55 -6.02 -12.05
C LYS A 17 -7.15 -5.49 -12.33
N PRO A 18 -6.53 -5.88 -13.46
CA PRO A 18 -5.15 -5.52 -13.78
C PRO A 18 -5.01 -4.02 -14.02
N PHE A 19 -3.82 -3.47 -13.76
CA PHE A 19 -3.47 -2.11 -14.16
C PHE A 19 -2.00 -2.05 -14.59
N LYS A 20 -1.79 -2.00 -15.92
CA LYS A 20 -0.47 -2.01 -16.56
C LYS A 20 0.39 -3.22 -16.14
N ASP A 21 -0.22 -4.37 -15.91
CA ASP A 21 0.48 -5.55 -15.34
C ASP A 21 1.65 -6.02 -16.22
N ASP A 22 1.55 -5.93 -17.55
CA ASP A 22 2.65 -6.28 -18.45
C ASP A 22 3.90 -5.39 -18.24
N LEU A 23 3.69 -4.10 -17.95
CA LEU A 23 4.77 -3.14 -17.70
C LEU A 23 5.40 -3.31 -16.31
N PHE A 24 4.64 -3.86 -15.37
CA PHE A 24 5.01 -4.06 -13.97
C PHE A 24 4.99 -5.55 -13.60
N ALA A 25 5.33 -6.40 -14.56
CA ALA A 25 5.29 -7.84 -14.41
C ALA A 25 6.09 -8.26 -13.17
N TYR A 26 5.53 -9.19 -12.41
CA TYR A 26 6.12 -9.62 -11.16
C TYR A 26 7.44 -10.36 -11.44
N PRO A 27 8.54 -10.03 -10.74
CA PRO A 27 9.80 -10.74 -10.93
C PRO A 27 9.72 -12.18 -10.43
N ALA A 28 10.76 -12.95 -10.73
CA ALA A 28 10.88 -14.29 -10.19
C ALA A 28 10.87 -14.29 -8.64
N THR A 29 10.18 -15.27 -8.08
CA THR A 29 10.28 -15.59 -6.66
C THR A 29 11.61 -16.28 -6.40
N LEU A 30 12.45 -15.69 -5.55
CA LEU A 30 13.75 -16.26 -5.14
C LEU A 30 13.57 -17.34 -4.08
N SER A 31 12.65 -17.14 -3.15
CA SER A 31 12.28 -18.14 -2.14
C SER A 31 10.88 -17.90 -1.62
N SER A 32 10.24 -18.97 -1.16
CA SER A 32 8.95 -18.94 -0.48
C SER A 32 8.99 -19.88 0.72
N GLN A 33 8.56 -19.39 1.87
CA GLN A 33 8.55 -20.09 3.15
C GLN A 33 7.17 -19.92 3.81
N ASP A 34 6.91 -20.69 4.85
CA ASP A 34 5.67 -20.60 5.65
C ASP A 34 4.39 -20.68 4.80
N ASN A 35 4.36 -21.61 3.85
CA ASN A 35 3.25 -21.79 2.89
C ASN A 35 2.91 -20.50 2.10
N GLY A 36 3.91 -19.68 1.81
CA GLY A 36 3.77 -18.43 1.06
C GLY A 36 3.58 -17.19 1.93
N ALA A 37 3.49 -17.34 3.26
CA ALA A 37 3.39 -16.19 4.16
C ALA A 37 4.66 -15.33 4.17
N TYR A 38 5.82 -15.92 3.86
CA TYR A 38 7.06 -15.21 3.62
C TYR A 38 7.58 -15.51 2.21
N THR A 39 7.68 -14.48 1.38
CA THR A 39 8.15 -14.61 -0.01
C THR A 39 9.19 -13.55 -0.31
N VAL A 40 10.32 -13.98 -0.89
CA VAL A 40 11.40 -13.10 -1.35
C VAL A 40 11.36 -13.03 -2.86
N ILE A 41 11.35 -11.81 -3.39
CA ILE A 41 11.24 -11.53 -4.83
C ILE A 41 12.56 -10.98 -5.36
N ASP A 42 12.92 -11.34 -6.59
CA ASP A 42 14.12 -10.87 -7.31
C ASP A 42 14.01 -9.38 -7.67
N TYR A 43 13.93 -8.48 -6.70
CA TYR A 43 13.94 -7.03 -6.96
C TYR A 43 15.29 -6.61 -7.54
N ARG A 44 15.26 -5.78 -8.59
CA ARG A 44 16.45 -5.17 -9.20
C ARG A 44 16.16 -3.73 -9.55
N GLU A 45 16.89 -2.81 -8.91
CA GLU A 45 16.69 -1.36 -9.07
C GLU A 45 16.71 -0.92 -10.54
N MET A 46 17.71 -1.40 -11.31
CA MET A 46 17.80 -1.10 -12.74
C MET A 46 16.55 -1.52 -13.52
N ARG A 47 15.91 -2.65 -13.20
CA ARG A 47 14.72 -3.15 -13.94
C ARG A 47 13.43 -2.53 -13.42
N ASP A 48 13.31 -2.42 -12.11
CA ASP A 48 12.04 -2.09 -11.44
C ASP A 48 11.87 -0.58 -11.20
N ILE A 49 12.95 0.18 -11.34
CA ILE A 49 12.99 1.65 -11.21
C ILE A 49 13.72 2.27 -12.41
N ASN A 50 15.05 2.15 -12.49
CA ASN A 50 15.84 3.06 -13.32
C ASN A 50 15.55 2.93 -14.83
N ALA A 51 15.34 1.72 -15.35
CA ALA A 51 15.00 1.51 -16.76
C ALA A 51 13.61 2.03 -17.15
N ARG A 52 12.76 2.35 -16.17
CA ARG A 52 11.43 2.94 -16.37
C ARG A 52 11.48 4.47 -16.33
N ASP A 53 12.60 5.04 -15.93
CA ASP A 53 12.78 6.49 -15.85
C ASP A 53 13.16 7.07 -17.22
N GLU A 54 12.57 8.21 -17.53
CA GLU A 54 13.01 9.17 -18.55
C GLU A 54 14.12 10.08 -17.96
N VAL A 55 13.95 10.51 -16.72
CA VAL A 55 14.97 11.23 -15.93
C VAL A 55 15.21 10.43 -14.66
N PRO A 56 16.43 9.93 -14.41
CA PRO A 56 16.73 9.05 -13.29
C PRO A 56 16.13 9.55 -11.97
N GLU A 57 15.33 8.70 -11.33
CA GLU A 57 14.64 8.90 -10.05
C GLU A 57 13.66 10.08 -9.97
N ARG A 58 13.56 10.89 -11.02
CA ARG A 58 12.77 12.13 -11.04
C ARG A 58 11.56 12.05 -11.94
N ARG A 59 11.62 11.25 -13.01
CA ARG A 59 10.55 11.17 -13.99
C ARG A 59 10.52 9.81 -14.68
N ALA A 60 9.46 9.06 -14.44
CA ALA A 60 9.09 7.87 -15.18
C ALA A 60 8.66 8.22 -16.60
N GLN A 61 8.95 7.33 -17.55
CA GLN A 61 8.46 7.44 -18.93
C GLN A 61 6.93 7.44 -18.95
N ALA A 62 6.33 8.15 -19.90
CA ALA A 62 4.89 8.38 -19.97
C ALA A 62 4.06 7.07 -19.94
N GLN A 63 4.56 5.98 -20.53
CA GLN A 63 3.87 4.68 -20.53
C GLN A 63 3.61 4.10 -19.13
N TYR A 64 4.40 4.49 -18.12
CA TYR A 64 4.26 4.03 -16.73
C TYR A 64 3.33 4.92 -15.88
N VAL A 65 2.79 6.03 -16.43
CA VAL A 65 2.07 7.04 -15.65
C VAL A 65 0.66 7.30 -16.21
N GLU A 66 -0.33 7.28 -15.32
CA GLU A 66 -1.72 7.68 -15.59
C GLU A 66 -2.21 8.60 -14.46
N THR A 67 -2.32 9.91 -14.72
CA THR A 67 -2.57 10.91 -13.66
C THR A 67 -4.05 11.13 -13.35
N GLY A 68 -4.97 10.50 -14.10
CA GLY A 68 -6.42 10.61 -13.87
C GLY A 68 -6.85 10.21 -12.46
N VAL A 69 -6.07 9.39 -11.76
CA VAL A 69 -6.31 9.00 -10.36
C VAL A 69 -6.26 10.18 -9.37
N ARG A 70 -5.61 11.29 -9.72
CA ARG A 70 -5.55 12.50 -8.87
C ARG A 70 -6.93 13.06 -8.52
N LYS A 71 -7.94 12.82 -9.37
CA LYS A 71 -9.33 13.28 -9.13
C LYS A 71 -9.98 12.66 -7.88
N VAL A 72 -9.44 11.53 -7.40
CA VAL A 72 -9.92 10.85 -6.18
C VAL A 72 -8.85 10.86 -5.08
N GLN A 73 -7.88 11.76 -5.16
CA GLN A 73 -6.84 11.96 -4.15
C GLN A 73 -7.21 13.10 -3.19
N GLN A 74 -6.98 12.91 -1.89
CA GLN A 74 -7.28 13.88 -0.83
C GLN A 74 -6.10 13.97 0.14
N ASP A 75 -5.65 15.18 0.50
CA ASP A 75 -4.68 15.40 1.60
C ASP A 75 -5.48 15.65 2.88
N LEU A 76 -5.45 14.68 3.79
CA LEU A 76 -6.30 14.59 4.98
C LEU A 76 -5.45 14.63 6.26
N SER A 77 -6.13 14.82 7.39
CA SER A 77 -5.52 14.83 8.71
C SER A 77 -6.44 14.12 9.70
N LEU A 78 -5.95 13.03 10.31
CA LEU A 78 -6.67 12.31 11.35
C LEU A 78 -6.19 12.78 12.72
N LYS A 79 -7.10 13.33 13.52
CA LYS A 79 -6.84 13.58 14.95
C LYS A 79 -7.13 12.29 15.74
N SER A 80 -6.16 11.84 16.53
CA SER A 80 -6.27 10.63 17.35
C SER A 80 -5.58 10.81 18.69
N GLY A 81 -5.73 9.85 19.60
CA GLY A 81 -4.96 9.79 20.84
C GLY A 81 -3.45 9.65 20.62
N ALA A 82 -3.01 9.18 19.44
CA ALA A 82 -1.61 9.09 19.05
C ALA A 82 -1.07 10.38 18.39
N GLY A 83 -1.89 11.43 18.33
CA GLY A 83 -1.57 12.71 17.69
C GLY A 83 -2.28 12.92 16.37
N ASN A 84 -1.84 13.95 15.64
CA ASN A 84 -2.40 14.35 14.36
C ASN A 84 -1.62 13.71 13.20
N ILE A 85 -2.31 12.89 12.40
CA ILE A 85 -1.72 12.05 11.37
C ILE A 85 -2.12 12.60 10.01
N ARG A 86 -1.23 13.36 9.39
CA ARG A 86 -1.41 13.84 8.01
C ARG A 86 -1.19 12.69 7.05
N HIS A 87 -2.06 12.53 6.07
CA HIS A 87 -1.96 11.45 5.12
C HIS A 87 -2.66 11.81 3.81
N VAL A 88 -2.17 11.25 2.72
CA VAL A 88 -2.88 11.30 1.45
C VAL A 88 -3.71 10.03 1.30
N ALA A 89 -4.98 10.18 0.98
CA ALA A 89 -5.92 9.10 0.69
C ALA A 89 -6.31 9.13 -0.79
N VAL A 90 -6.27 7.97 -1.45
CA VAL A 90 -6.59 7.83 -2.88
C VAL A 90 -7.57 6.68 -3.06
N GLY A 91 -8.78 6.96 -3.55
CA GLY A 91 -9.83 5.95 -3.73
C GLY A 91 -10.94 6.04 -2.68
N ARG A 92 -11.50 4.89 -2.27
CA ARG A 92 -12.69 4.82 -1.40
C ARG A 92 -12.30 4.93 0.07
N THR A 93 -12.63 6.04 0.73
CA THR A 93 -12.36 6.22 2.17
C THR A 93 -13.35 5.50 3.10
N GLN A 94 -14.42 4.93 2.54
CA GLN A 94 -15.42 4.12 3.24
C GLN A 94 -15.89 2.96 2.35
N GLY A 95 -16.13 1.80 2.96
CA GLY A 95 -16.54 0.58 2.26
C GLY A 95 -15.54 0.18 1.16
N ALA A 96 -14.23 0.30 1.44
CA ALA A 96 -13.20 -0.21 0.55
C ALA A 96 -13.12 -1.74 0.65
N GLY A 97 -12.92 -2.43 -0.47
CA GLY A 97 -12.67 -3.89 -0.45
C GLY A 97 -11.22 -4.26 -0.10
N ILE A 98 -10.30 -3.32 -0.29
CA ILE A 98 -8.87 -3.46 -0.04
C ILE A 98 -8.29 -2.11 0.39
N ILE A 99 -7.37 -2.13 1.36
CA ILE A 99 -6.63 -0.96 1.81
C ILE A 99 -5.13 -1.27 1.71
N VAL A 100 -4.36 -0.42 1.02
CA VAL A 100 -2.90 -0.51 0.97
C VAL A 100 -2.31 0.76 1.56
N LEU A 101 -1.43 0.61 2.55
CA LEU A 101 -0.66 1.70 3.14
C LEU A 101 0.80 1.60 2.69
N TYR A 102 1.41 2.71 2.31
CA TYR A 102 2.86 2.79 2.10
C TYR A 102 3.52 3.68 3.16
N LEU A 103 4.41 3.09 3.96
CA LEU A 103 5.22 3.78 4.95
C LEU A 103 6.59 4.11 4.34
N HIS A 104 6.86 5.41 4.20
CA HIS A 104 8.08 5.91 3.58
C HIS A 104 9.33 5.59 4.42
N GLY A 105 10.50 5.64 3.76
CA GLY A 105 11.80 5.51 4.42
C GLY A 105 12.28 6.82 5.05
N GLN A 106 13.53 6.82 5.52
CA GLN A 106 14.20 8.01 6.03
C GLN A 106 14.24 9.11 4.96
N GLY A 107 13.96 10.35 5.36
CA GLY A 107 13.90 11.50 4.45
C GLY A 107 12.63 11.55 3.57
N GLY A 108 11.74 10.57 3.69
CA GLY A 108 10.48 10.52 2.98
C GLY A 108 9.34 11.31 3.64
N SER A 109 8.19 11.31 2.99
CA SER A 109 6.94 11.88 3.51
C SER A 109 5.71 11.28 2.83
N ARG A 110 4.51 11.62 3.31
CA ARG A 110 3.24 11.32 2.64
C ARG A 110 3.17 11.77 1.18
N LYS A 111 3.95 12.78 0.80
CA LYS A 111 4.00 13.30 -0.58
C LYS A 111 4.83 12.41 -1.48
N GLN A 112 5.92 11.84 -0.96
CA GLN A 112 6.76 10.91 -1.73
C GLN A 112 5.94 9.71 -2.18
N GLY A 113 5.16 9.11 -1.28
CA GLY A 113 4.36 7.92 -1.56
C GLY A 113 3.19 8.16 -2.52
N VAL A 114 2.96 9.38 -2.99
CA VAL A 114 1.93 9.70 -3.99
C VAL A 114 2.48 10.45 -5.20
N ASP A 115 3.80 10.61 -5.30
CA ASP A 115 4.39 11.22 -6.49
C ASP A 115 4.23 10.28 -7.68
N ASP A 116 3.56 10.75 -8.73
CA ASP A 116 3.24 9.93 -9.90
C ASP A 116 4.45 9.63 -10.77
N PHE A 117 5.50 10.44 -10.67
CA PHE A 117 6.59 10.43 -11.63
C PHE A 117 7.87 9.80 -11.09
N THR A 118 7.99 9.59 -9.79
CA THR A 118 9.22 9.05 -9.21
C THR A 118 9.15 7.53 -9.09
N PHE A 119 10.30 6.91 -8.80
CA PHE A 119 10.43 5.48 -8.56
C PHE A 119 9.83 4.61 -9.69
N GLY A 120 10.11 4.93 -10.96
CA GLY A 120 9.64 4.16 -12.10
C GLY A 120 8.12 4.05 -12.24
N GLY A 121 7.35 4.99 -11.66
CA GLY A 121 5.89 5.01 -11.70
C GLY A 121 5.20 4.04 -10.74
N ASN A 122 5.92 3.42 -9.79
CA ASN A 122 5.34 2.44 -8.86
C ASN A 122 4.22 3.03 -8.00
N PHE A 123 4.38 4.27 -7.49
CA PHE A 123 3.32 4.93 -6.72
C PHE A 123 2.12 5.32 -7.59
N ASN A 124 2.34 5.68 -8.86
CA ASN A 124 1.23 5.91 -9.79
C ASN A 124 0.42 4.63 -10.01
N ARG A 125 1.11 3.50 -10.24
CA ARG A 125 0.46 2.21 -10.46
C ARG A 125 -0.38 1.79 -9.26
N ILE A 126 0.18 1.78 -8.04
CA ILE A 126 -0.57 1.30 -6.88
C ILE A 126 -1.80 2.18 -6.57
N LYS A 127 -1.69 3.51 -6.76
CA LYS A 127 -2.83 4.42 -6.65
C LYS A 127 -3.94 4.05 -7.64
N ASN A 128 -3.61 3.86 -8.91
CA ASN A 128 -4.57 3.50 -9.93
C ASN A 128 -5.19 2.11 -9.69
N LEU A 129 -4.37 1.14 -9.27
CA LEU A 129 -4.83 -0.21 -8.94
C LEU A 129 -5.85 -0.19 -7.81
N MET A 130 -5.58 0.56 -6.72
CA MET A 130 -6.52 0.68 -5.61
C MET A 130 -7.80 1.41 -6.01
N ALA A 131 -7.67 2.58 -6.65
CA ALA A 131 -8.83 3.37 -7.03
C ALA A 131 -9.78 2.63 -8.01
N SER A 132 -9.23 1.87 -8.97
CA SER A 132 -10.01 1.12 -9.97
C SER A 132 -10.66 -0.15 -9.42
N ASN A 133 -10.15 -0.68 -8.30
CA ASN A 133 -10.65 -1.90 -7.66
C ASN A 133 -11.54 -1.65 -6.44
N GLY A 134 -12.08 -0.43 -6.31
CA GLY A 134 -12.89 -0.08 -5.13
C GLY A 134 -12.10 -0.14 -3.83
N GLY A 135 -10.78 0.04 -3.92
CA GLY A 135 -9.86 0.06 -2.79
C GLY A 135 -9.48 1.46 -2.35
N LEU A 136 -8.58 1.49 -1.37
CA LEU A 136 -8.01 2.68 -0.78
C LEU A 136 -6.49 2.54 -0.74
N TYR A 137 -5.79 3.56 -1.25
CA TYR A 137 -4.37 3.72 -1.03
C TYR A 137 -4.12 4.86 -0.03
N LEU A 138 -3.25 4.64 0.93
CA LEU A 138 -2.85 5.62 1.95
C LEU A 138 -1.33 5.82 1.93
N SER A 139 -0.91 7.08 1.95
CA SER A 139 0.47 7.46 2.26
C SER A 139 0.45 8.42 3.45
N PRO A 140 0.85 7.99 4.65
CA PRO A 140 0.87 8.83 5.85
C PRO A 140 2.24 9.45 6.13
N ASP A 141 2.21 10.56 6.87
CA ASP A 141 3.35 11.00 7.68
C ASP A 141 3.27 10.34 9.06
N PHE A 142 4.41 10.26 9.72
CA PHE A 142 4.55 9.81 11.11
C PHE A 142 5.75 10.52 11.75
N SER A 143 5.73 10.63 13.08
CA SER A 143 6.72 11.45 13.80
C SER A 143 8.11 10.81 13.92
N ASP A 144 8.17 9.48 13.97
CA ASP A 144 9.40 8.71 14.10
C ASP A 144 9.24 7.29 13.54
N PHE A 145 10.34 6.55 13.47
CA PHE A 145 10.35 5.12 13.14
C PHE A 145 10.23 4.21 14.40
N GLY A 146 9.81 4.81 15.52
CA GLY A 146 9.72 4.21 16.85
C GLY A 146 8.28 3.84 17.23
N ASP A 147 8.03 3.77 18.53
CA ASP A 147 6.72 3.37 19.07
C ASP A 147 5.63 4.42 18.85
N THR A 148 6.00 5.70 18.84
CA THR A 148 5.08 6.82 18.56
C THR A 148 4.56 6.73 17.13
N GLY A 149 5.47 6.61 16.15
CA GLY A 149 5.10 6.45 14.75
C GLY A 149 4.27 5.19 14.52
N ALA A 150 4.65 4.07 15.14
CA ALA A 150 3.87 2.84 15.05
C ALA A 150 2.46 2.99 15.66
N ALA A 151 2.30 3.77 16.75
CA ALA A 151 0.99 4.04 17.33
C ALA A 151 0.12 4.93 16.44
N GLN A 152 0.74 5.92 15.79
CA GLN A 152 0.07 6.75 14.78
C GLN A 152 -0.43 5.92 13.61
N ILE A 153 0.40 5.04 13.05
CA ILE A 153 -0.01 4.17 11.94
C ILE A 153 -1.08 3.18 12.37
N ALA A 154 -0.98 2.59 13.57
CA ALA A 154 -2.03 1.72 14.10
C ALA A 154 -3.38 2.45 14.25
N ALA A 155 -3.37 3.70 14.75
CA ALA A 155 -4.58 4.51 14.85
C ALA A 155 -5.19 4.83 13.47
N LEU A 156 -4.34 5.10 12.46
CA LEU A 156 -4.79 5.32 11.09
C LEU A 156 -5.40 4.06 10.47
N ILE A 157 -4.76 2.90 10.66
CA ILE A 157 -5.28 1.60 10.20
C ILE A 157 -6.64 1.33 10.84
N GLY A 158 -6.74 1.48 12.18
CA GLY A 158 -8.00 1.29 12.90
C GLY A 158 -9.13 2.18 12.38
N HIS A 159 -8.85 3.47 12.16
CA HIS A 159 -9.83 4.42 11.63
C HIS A 159 -10.44 3.99 10.29
N TYR A 160 -9.63 3.47 9.37
CA TYR A 160 -10.09 3.05 8.04
C TYR A 160 -10.65 1.62 8.04
N ALA A 161 -10.17 0.75 8.93
CA ALA A 161 -10.75 -0.57 9.16
C ALA A 161 -12.20 -0.47 9.67
N GLU A 162 -12.48 0.41 10.64
CA GLU A 162 -13.84 0.67 11.12
C GLU A 162 -14.79 1.13 10.00
N ARG A 163 -14.26 1.92 9.05
CA ARG A 163 -15.03 2.45 7.90
C ARG A 163 -15.15 1.46 6.74
N SER A 164 -14.37 0.39 6.76
CA SER A 164 -14.31 -0.62 5.71
C SER A 164 -14.11 -2.00 6.37
N PRO A 165 -15.12 -2.52 7.09
CA PRO A 165 -14.96 -3.70 7.95
C PRO A 165 -14.57 -4.98 7.18
N ASP A 166 -14.89 -5.05 5.88
CA ASP A 166 -14.56 -6.18 5.02
C ASP A 166 -13.22 -6.04 4.29
N ALA A 167 -12.52 -4.91 4.47
CA ALA A 167 -11.30 -4.62 3.73
C ALA A 167 -10.15 -5.57 4.09
N LYS A 168 -9.47 -6.10 3.07
CA LYS A 168 -8.14 -6.68 3.27
C LYS A 168 -7.10 -5.56 3.36
N ILE A 169 -6.30 -5.55 4.42
CA ILE A 169 -5.35 -4.47 4.70
C ILE A 169 -3.92 -4.96 4.46
N PHE A 170 -3.16 -4.19 3.69
CA PHE A 170 -1.76 -4.45 3.38
C PHE A 170 -0.92 -3.23 3.77
N VAL A 171 0.21 -3.47 4.42
CA VAL A 171 1.17 -2.42 4.78
C VAL A 171 2.48 -2.69 4.04
N ALA A 172 2.83 -1.80 3.13
CA ALA A 172 4.11 -1.77 2.43
C ALA A 172 5.05 -0.79 3.12
N CYS A 173 6.31 -1.16 3.26
CA CYS A 173 7.30 -0.35 3.97
C CYS A 173 8.59 -0.24 3.17
N GLY A 174 9.06 0.98 2.95
CA GLY A 174 10.35 1.23 2.28
C GLY A 174 11.47 1.51 3.26
N SER A 175 12.62 0.85 3.12
CA SER A 175 13.84 1.12 3.90
C SER A 175 13.55 1.18 5.41
N MET A 176 13.92 2.28 6.11
CA MET A 176 13.65 2.47 7.54
C MET A 176 12.17 2.39 7.94
N GLY A 177 11.23 2.61 7.01
CA GLY A 177 9.81 2.35 7.23
C GLY A 177 9.52 0.89 7.63
N GLY A 178 10.41 -0.04 7.27
CA GLY A 178 10.35 -1.45 7.69
C GLY A 178 10.33 -1.63 9.20
N ALA A 179 10.99 -0.75 9.96
CA ALA A 179 10.93 -0.78 11.43
C ALA A 179 9.49 -0.60 11.95
N LEU A 180 8.68 0.22 11.27
CA LEU A 180 7.27 0.38 11.61
C LEU A 180 6.44 -0.86 11.23
N CYS A 181 6.67 -1.47 10.06
CA CYS A 181 6.02 -2.73 9.70
C CYS A 181 6.27 -3.83 10.76
N TRP A 182 7.52 -3.99 11.21
CA TRP A 182 7.84 -4.96 12.26
C TRP A 182 7.18 -4.64 13.60
N LYS A 183 7.15 -3.36 13.99
CA LYS A 183 6.45 -2.93 15.20
C LYS A 183 4.95 -3.15 15.11
N LEU A 184 4.34 -2.93 13.94
CA LEU A 184 2.91 -3.20 13.71
C LEU A 184 2.61 -4.70 13.80
N ALA A 185 3.44 -5.54 13.18
CA ALA A 185 3.29 -6.99 13.21
C ALA A 185 3.48 -7.59 14.61
N ALA A 186 4.30 -6.96 15.46
CA ALA A 186 4.54 -7.39 16.84
C ALA A 186 3.50 -6.89 17.85
N ARG A 187 2.58 -5.99 17.45
CA ARG A 187 1.51 -5.51 18.33
C ARG A 187 0.47 -6.60 18.55
N LYS A 188 0.03 -6.74 19.79
CA LYS A 188 -1.03 -7.67 20.22
C LYS A 188 -2.37 -6.97 20.26
#